data_AF-A0A6L6DZ04-F1
#
_entry.id   AF-A0A6L6DZ04-F1
#
_cell.length_a   1.000
_cell.length_b   1.000
_cell.length_c   1.000
_cell.angle_alpha   90.00
_cell.angle_beta   90.00
_cell.angle_gamma   90.00
#
_symmetry.space_group_name_H-M   'P 1'
#
loop_
_entity.id
_entity.type
_entity.pdbx_description
1 polymer ?
#
loop_
_entity_poly.entity_id
_entity_poly.type
_entity_poly.pdbx_seq_one_letter_code
_entity_poly.pdbx_strand_id
1 'polypeptide(L)'
;MRRVLALILLVSVTCTPQEVSAKPSAQQRKSIAIISIPRIKLISQVYVGVTNDIFDIGVGKWPGTPDPGEKGNLVLGGHRTSGSHPFKKINYLRSGDIVTLISQGKTHLYRVTGNQIVKPTALWITNPTLGATLTLFACHPLGQTTSRYVVRAVLTS
;
A
#
# COMPACT_ATOMS: atom_id res chain seq x y z
N MET A 1 -38.42 -7.30 -57.92
CA MET A 1 -38.38 -7.52 -56.46
C MET A 1 -37.49 -8.73 -56.18
N ARG A 2 -36.26 -8.55 -55.70
CA ARG A 2 -35.41 -9.67 -55.20
C ARG A 2 -34.92 -9.30 -53.81
N ARG A 3 -35.29 -10.16 -52.84
CA ARG A 3 -35.01 -9.99 -51.41
C ARG A 3 -33.55 -10.31 -51.10
N VAL A 4 -33.04 -9.52 -50.17
CA VAL A 4 -31.74 -9.56 -49.50
C VAL A 4 -31.58 -10.84 -48.68
N LEU A 5 -30.37 -11.39 -48.58
CA LEU A 5 -29.90 -12.11 -47.40
C LEU A 5 -28.40 -11.85 -47.23
N ALA A 6 -28.03 -10.91 -46.35
CA ALA A 6 -26.66 -10.71 -45.90
C ALA A 6 -26.51 -11.41 -44.53
N LEU A 7 -25.73 -12.48 -44.50
CA LEU A 7 -25.42 -13.25 -43.31
C LEU A 7 -24.38 -12.47 -42.48
N ILE A 8 -24.82 -11.82 -41.41
CA ILE A 8 -23.93 -11.14 -40.46
C ILE A 8 -23.39 -12.20 -39.49
N LEU A 9 -22.11 -12.53 -39.62
CA LEU A 9 -21.38 -13.36 -38.67
C LEU A 9 -21.07 -12.52 -37.42
N LEU A 10 -21.85 -12.70 -36.35
CA LEU A 10 -21.56 -12.14 -35.03
C LEU A 10 -20.41 -12.93 -34.40
N VAL A 11 -19.18 -12.43 -34.50
CA VAL A 11 -18.06 -12.91 -33.68
C VAL A 11 -18.16 -12.22 -32.32
N SER A 12 -18.69 -12.93 -31.34
CA SER A 12 -18.73 -12.48 -29.95
C SER A 12 -17.31 -12.51 -29.39
N VAL A 13 -16.63 -11.37 -29.34
CA VAL A 13 -15.39 -11.23 -28.55
C VAL A 13 -15.81 -11.15 -27.08
N THR A 14 -15.83 -12.29 -26.41
CA THR A 14 -15.88 -12.31 -24.94
C THR A 14 -14.50 -11.90 -24.44
N CYS A 15 -14.35 -10.61 -24.12
CA CYS A 15 -13.22 -10.13 -23.34
C CYS A 15 -13.42 -10.60 -21.89
N THR A 16 -12.89 -11.78 -21.57
CA THR A 16 -12.70 -12.18 -20.18
C THR A 16 -11.60 -11.31 -19.57
N PRO A 17 -11.86 -10.55 -18.48
CA PRO A 17 -10.78 -9.93 -17.73
C PRO A 17 -9.94 -11.06 -17.12
N GLN A 18 -8.74 -11.28 -17.65
CA GLN A 18 -7.77 -12.16 -17.03
C GLN A 18 -7.30 -11.51 -15.72
N GLU A 19 -7.56 -12.18 -14.59
CA GLU A 19 -6.82 -11.95 -13.35
C GLU A 19 -5.36 -12.37 -13.59
N VAL A 20 -4.54 -11.41 -14.02
CA VAL A 20 -3.12 -11.63 -14.22
C VAL A 20 -2.42 -11.56 -12.86
N SER A 21 -2.25 -12.72 -12.22
CA SER A 21 -1.24 -12.93 -11.18
C SER A 21 0.17 -12.91 -11.80
N ALA A 22 0.61 -11.76 -12.32
CA ALA A 22 1.98 -11.58 -12.80
C ALA A 22 2.92 -11.16 -11.66
N LYS A 23 4.15 -11.68 -11.69
CA LYS A 23 5.26 -11.13 -10.91
C LYS A 23 5.33 -9.61 -11.13
N PRO A 24 5.65 -8.81 -10.09
CA PRO A 24 5.78 -7.36 -10.24
C PRO A 24 6.69 -7.01 -11.39
N SER A 25 6.25 -6.05 -12.22
CA SER A 25 7.10 -5.54 -13.30
C SER A 25 8.38 -4.93 -12.71
N ALA A 26 9.47 -4.88 -13.49
CA ALA A 26 10.72 -4.28 -13.04
C ALA A 26 10.52 -2.84 -12.54
N GLN A 27 9.56 -2.10 -13.12
CA GLN A 27 9.17 -0.76 -12.70
C GLN A 27 8.61 -0.72 -11.26
N GLN A 28 7.84 -1.74 -10.84
CA GLN A 28 7.28 -1.82 -9.48
C GLN A 28 8.36 -2.11 -8.42
N ARG A 29 9.45 -2.79 -8.81
CA ARG A 29 10.58 -3.09 -7.92
C ARG A 29 11.59 -1.96 -7.79
N LYS A 30 11.40 -0.83 -8.48
CA LYS A 30 12.18 0.39 -8.25
C LYS A 30 11.71 1.07 -6.96
N SER A 31 12.62 1.24 -6.01
CA SER A 31 12.34 1.96 -4.76
C SER A 31 12.06 3.45 -5.05
N ILE A 32 11.02 4.00 -4.41
CA ILE A 32 10.60 5.40 -4.52
C ILE A 32 10.93 6.22 -3.27
N ALA A 33 11.16 5.56 -2.13
CA ALA A 33 11.49 6.22 -0.87
C ALA A 33 12.21 5.27 0.09
N ILE A 34 12.80 5.84 1.14
CA ILE A 34 13.26 5.11 2.33
C ILE A 34 12.34 5.48 3.48
N ILE A 35 11.84 4.48 4.20
CA ILE A 35 11.09 4.67 5.45
C ILE A 35 11.96 4.33 6.65
N SER A 36 11.93 5.19 7.67
CA SER A 36 12.56 4.97 8.97
C SER A 36 11.55 5.18 10.09
N ILE A 37 11.47 4.21 11.01
CA ILE A 37 10.60 4.29 12.19
C ILE A 37 11.41 3.86 13.42
N PRO A 38 12.03 4.80 14.14
CA PRO A 38 12.95 4.51 15.24
C PRO A 38 12.34 3.63 16.34
N ARG A 39 11.06 3.88 16.69
CA ARG A 39 10.33 3.16 17.74
C ARG A 39 10.36 1.63 17.55
N ILE A 40 10.30 1.17 16.31
CA ILE A 40 10.27 -0.25 15.96
C ILE A 40 11.59 -0.73 15.33
N LYS A 41 12.61 0.13 15.33
CA LYS A 41 13.93 -0.11 14.70
C LYS A 41 13.83 -0.50 13.22
N LEU A 42 12.91 0.13 12.49
CA LEU A 42 12.71 -0.12 11.07
C LEU A 42 13.50 0.89 10.23
N ILE A 43 14.27 0.39 9.27
CA ILE A 43 14.71 1.11 8.08
C ILE A 43 14.41 0.19 6.89
N SER A 44 13.68 0.67 5.88
CA SER A 44 13.29 -0.16 4.74
C SER A 44 13.11 0.68 3.47
N GLN A 45 13.21 0.03 2.31
CA GLN A 45 12.84 0.63 1.03
C GLN A 45 11.32 0.60 0.85
N VAL A 46 10.80 1.62 0.17
CA VAL A 46 9.39 1.72 -0.22
C VAL A 46 9.29 1.54 -1.73
N TYR A 47 8.51 0.56 -2.16
CA TYR A 47 8.26 0.21 -3.55
C TYR A 47 6.82 0.52 -3.95
N VAL A 48 6.52 0.53 -5.25
CA VAL A 48 5.14 0.71 -5.72
C VAL A 48 4.45 -0.65 -5.81
N GLY A 49 3.28 -0.78 -5.18
CA GLY A 49 2.46 -2.00 -5.21
C GLY A 49 2.18 -2.58 -3.83
N VAL A 50 1.17 -3.45 -3.77
CA VAL A 50 0.70 -4.11 -2.53
C VAL A 50 0.57 -5.63 -2.71
N THR A 51 1.44 -6.20 -3.54
CA THR A 51 1.54 -7.65 -3.78
C THR A 51 2.49 -8.32 -2.79
N ASN A 52 2.37 -9.65 -2.63
CA ASN A 52 3.26 -10.41 -1.73
C ASN A 52 4.73 -10.25 -2.13
N ASP A 53 5.06 -10.39 -3.42
CA ASP A 53 6.43 -10.18 -3.92
C ASP A 53 7.04 -8.83 -3.52
N ILE A 54 6.22 -7.76 -3.43
CA ILE A 54 6.67 -6.43 -2.99
C ILE A 54 6.86 -6.40 -1.47
N PHE A 55 5.89 -6.93 -0.72
CA PHE A 55 5.98 -7.00 0.74
C PHE A 55 7.06 -7.96 1.25
N ASP A 56 7.48 -8.91 0.42
CA ASP A 56 8.58 -9.81 0.74
C ASP A 56 9.93 -9.08 0.76
N ILE A 57 10.11 -8.04 -0.06
CA ILE A 57 11.37 -7.30 -0.16
C ILE A 57 11.36 -5.98 0.62
N GLY A 58 10.20 -5.46 1.02
CA GLY A 58 10.13 -4.24 1.84
C GLY A 58 8.72 -3.71 2.06
N VAL A 59 8.61 -2.39 2.11
CA VAL A 59 7.32 -1.69 2.27
C VAL A 59 6.73 -1.38 0.89
N GLY A 60 5.44 -1.63 0.72
CA GLY A 60 4.74 -1.35 -0.53
C GLY A 60 3.79 -0.16 -0.40
N LYS A 61 3.85 0.78 -1.35
CA LYS A 61 2.92 1.89 -1.49
C LYS A 61 1.68 1.44 -2.25
N TRP A 62 0.50 1.74 -1.70
CA TRP A 62 -0.77 1.50 -2.36
C TRP A 62 -0.87 2.32 -3.66
N PRO A 63 -1.09 1.69 -4.83
CA PRO A 63 -1.18 2.41 -6.10
C PRO A 63 -2.29 3.47 -6.09
N GLY A 64 -1.99 4.65 -6.65
CA GLY A 64 -2.94 5.77 -6.71
C GLY A 64 -3.03 6.62 -5.43
N THR A 65 -2.29 6.29 -4.38
CA THR A 65 -2.12 7.18 -3.22
C THR A 65 -1.04 8.25 -3.49
N PRO A 66 -1.10 9.42 -2.83
CA PRO A 66 -0.11 10.49 -2.98
C PRO A 66 1.31 10.05 -2.66
N ASP A 67 2.30 10.78 -3.14
CA ASP A 67 3.70 10.59 -2.76
C ASP A 67 4.02 11.19 -1.37
N PRO A 68 5.17 10.85 -0.75
CA PRO A 68 5.57 11.43 0.52
C PRO A 68 5.54 12.96 0.50
N GLY A 69 4.94 13.55 1.53
CA GLY A 69 4.77 14.99 1.69
C GLY A 69 3.55 15.60 0.97
N GLU A 70 2.91 14.88 0.06
CA GLU A 70 1.77 15.42 -0.69
C GLU A 70 0.44 15.34 0.09
N LYS A 71 -0.52 16.19 -0.30
CA LYS A 71 -1.88 16.18 0.26
C LYS A 71 -2.60 14.88 -0.09
N GLY A 72 -3.38 14.38 0.86
CA GLY A 72 -4.12 13.13 0.76
C GLY A 72 -3.65 12.09 1.78
N ASN A 73 -3.89 10.81 1.47
CA ASN A 73 -3.56 9.69 2.34
C ASN A 73 -2.54 8.79 1.65
N LEU A 74 -1.26 8.93 1.99
CA LEU A 74 -0.23 7.99 1.57
C LEU A 74 -0.43 6.69 2.34
N VAL A 75 -0.62 5.58 1.63
CA VAL A 75 -0.89 4.28 2.27
C VAL A 75 0.27 3.33 2.02
N LEU A 76 0.86 2.82 3.09
CA LEU A 76 1.99 1.90 3.05
C LEU A 76 1.66 0.59 3.75
N GLY A 77 1.89 -0.52 3.07
CA GLY A 77 1.68 -1.88 3.54
C GLY A 77 2.98 -2.65 3.71
N GLY A 78 2.94 -3.69 4.52
CA GLY A 78 4.07 -4.59 4.68
C GLY A 78 3.73 -5.82 5.52
N HIS A 79 4.54 -6.86 5.37
CA HIS A 79 4.37 -8.08 6.16
C HIS A 79 4.73 -7.88 7.63
N ARG A 80 4.12 -8.72 8.49
CA ARG A 80 4.57 -8.91 9.87
C ARG A 80 5.33 -10.20 10.11
N THR A 81 5.09 -11.22 9.28
CA THR A 81 5.49 -12.61 9.56
C THR A 81 6.14 -13.33 8.37
N SER A 82 6.20 -12.73 7.18
CA SER A 82 6.89 -13.30 6.01
C SER A 82 7.85 -12.30 5.37
N GLY A 83 8.80 -12.82 4.57
CA GLY A 83 9.73 -12.04 3.76
C GLY A 83 10.71 -11.19 4.55
N SER A 84 10.69 -9.87 4.36
CA SER A 84 11.48 -8.90 5.13
C SER A 84 10.77 -8.42 6.40
N HIS A 85 9.46 -8.67 6.53
CA HIS A 85 8.66 -8.40 7.72
C HIS A 85 8.76 -6.97 8.30
N PRO A 86 8.75 -5.90 7.48
CA PRO A 86 9.06 -4.54 7.93
C PRO A 86 8.12 -4.07 9.05
N PHE A 87 6.88 -4.57 9.08
CA PHE A 87 5.87 -4.19 10.05
C PHE A 87 5.63 -5.24 11.14
N LYS A 88 6.56 -6.18 11.36
CA LYS A 88 6.50 -7.17 12.47
C LYS A 88 6.08 -6.55 13.80
N LYS A 89 6.62 -5.37 14.08
CA LYS A 89 6.48 -4.62 15.33
C LYS A 89 5.53 -3.43 15.27
N ILE A 90 4.70 -3.29 14.24
CA ILE A 90 3.79 -2.15 14.03
C ILE A 90 2.88 -1.87 15.24
N ASN A 91 2.53 -2.90 16.02
CA ASN A 91 1.70 -2.78 17.22
C ASN A 91 2.40 -2.08 18.41
N TYR A 92 3.68 -1.77 18.31
CA TYR A 92 4.38 -0.95 19.30
C TYR A 92 4.32 0.55 19.01
N LEU A 93 3.79 0.96 17.85
CA LEU A 93 3.59 2.37 17.53
C LEU A 93 2.44 2.97 18.33
N ARG A 94 2.69 4.16 18.86
CA ARG A 94 1.79 4.94 19.70
C ARG A 94 1.73 6.38 19.22
N SER A 95 0.68 7.09 19.60
CA SER A 95 0.55 8.52 19.30
C SER A 95 1.80 9.28 19.74
N GLY A 96 2.29 10.17 18.88
CA GLY A 96 3.52 10.94 19.08
C GLY A 96 4.77 10.34 18.45
N ASP A 97 4.81 9.04 18.15
CA ASP A 97 5.95 8.41 17.47
C ASP A 97 6.16 9.01 16.06
N ILE A 98 7.41 9.03 15.59
CA ILE A 98 7.78 9.61 14.29
C ILE A 98 7.99 8.52 13.25
N VAL A 99 7.46 8.78 12.06
CA VAL A 99 7.74 8.05 10.82
C VAL A 99 8.41 9.01 9.85
N THR A 100 9.62 8.69 9.43
CA THR A 100 10.39 9.49 8.46
C THR A 100 10.34 8.82 7.09
N LEU A 101 10.02 9.60 6.06
CA LEU A 101 10.10 9.19 4.66
C LEU A 101 11.10 10.09 3.93
N ILE A 102 12.10 9.48 3.31
CA ILE A 102 13.08 10.18 2.47
C ILE A 102 12.76 9.83 1.02
N SER A 103 12.39 10.83 0.22
CA SER A 103 12.10 10.66 -1.21
C SER A 103 12.60 11.86 -1.99
N GLN A 104 13.21 11.62 -3.16
CA GLN A 104 13.73 12.67 -4.05
C GLN A 104 14.64 13.70 -3.33
N GLY A 105 15.45 13.23 -2.37
CA GLY A 105 16.35 14.09 -1.58
C GLY A 105 15.66 14.95 -0.51
N LYS A 106 14.35 14.81 -0.33
CA LYS A 106 13.57 15.50 0.71
C LYS A 106 13.21 14.54 1.84
N THR A 107 13.14 15.10 3.05
CA THR A 107 12.74 14.39 4.26
C THR A 107 11.35 14.84 4.66
N HIS A 108 10.44 13.89 4.85
CA HIS A 108 9.07 14.10 5.29
C HIS A 108 8.86 13.42 6.64
N LEU A 109 8.47 14.19 7.65
CA LEU A 109 8.20 13.67 8.99
C LEU A 109 6.70 13.57 9.20
N TYR A 110 6.25 12.37 9.55
CA TYR A 110 4.88 12.10 9.95
C TYR A 110 4.85 11.77 11.44
N ARG A 111 3.87 12.31 12.17
CA ARG A 111 3.62 12.01 13.58
C ARG A 111 2.41 11.09 13.71
N VAL A 112 2.60 9.95 14.35
CA VAL A 112 1.52 8.98 14.63
C VAL A 112 0.45 9.65 15.49
N THR A 113 -0.81 9.50 15.09
CA THR A 113 -1.98 10.02 15.81
C THR A 113 -2.75 8.93 16.53
N GLY A 114 -2.69 7.68 16.05
CA GLY A 114 -3.34 6.56 16.70
C GLY A 114 -3.27 5.27 15.88
N ASN A 115 -3.91 4.22 16.39
CA ASN A 115 -3.99 2.93 15.75
C ASN A 115 -5.36 2.28 15.96
N GLN A 116 -5.67 1.27 15.13
CA GLN A 116 -6.90 0.49 15.22
C GLN A 116 -6.74 -0.88 14.54
N ILE A 117 -7.56 -1.85 14.93
CA ILE A 117 -7.67 -3.15 14.27
C ILE A 117 -8.95 -3.16 13.44
N VAL A 118 -8.85 -3.52 12.17
CA VAL A 118 -9.97 -3.52 11.22
C VAL A 118 -10.06 -4.85 10.48
N LYS A 119 -11.22 -5.10 9.85
CA LYS A 119 -11.40 -6.27 8.96
C LYS A 119 -10.52 -6.15 7.71
N PRO A 120 -10.11 -7.27 7.09
CA PRO A 120 -9.33 -7.26 5.84
C PRO A 120 -10.03 -6.52 4.69
N THR A 121 -11.36 -6.47 4.71
CA THR A 121 -12.22 -5.78 3.72
C THR A 121 -12.38 -4.28 3.98
N ALA A 122 -11.73 -3.72 5.01
CA ALA A 122 -11.80 -2.30 5.35
C ALA A 122 -11.01 -1.42 4.36
N LEU A 123 -11.43 -1.38 3.10
CA LEU A 123 -10.77 -0.59 2.05
C LEU A 123 -10.80 0.92 2.32
N TRP A 124 -11.74 1.40 3.14
CA TRP A 124 -11.83 2.81 3.53
C TRP A 124 -10.56 3.37 4.20
N ILE A 125 -9.64 2.51 4.67
CA ILE A 125 -8.33 2.95 5.18
C ILE A 125 -7.49 3.65 4.11
N THR A 126 -7.80 3.44 2.83
CA THR A 126 -7.12 4.06 1.68
C THR A 126 -7.78 5.34 1.20
N ASN A 127 -8.91 5.74 1.77
CA ASN A 127 -9.63 6.92 1.33
C ASN A 127 -8.74 8.17 1.46
N PRO A 128 -8.81 9.10 0.48
CA PRO A 128 -8.08 10.35 0.56
C PRO A 128 -8.54 11.18 1.75
N THR A 129 -7.66 12.03 2.25
CA THR A 129 -7.95 13.01 3.30
C THR A 129 -7.67 14.42 2.77
N LEU A 130 -8.16 15.45 3.46
CA LEU A 130 -7.93 16.84 3.05
C LEU A 130 -6.49 17.31 3.32
N GLY A 131 -5.86 16.77 4.36
CA GLY A 131 -4.47 17.07 4.75
C GLY A 131 -3.47 16.08 4.17
N ALA A 132 -2.18 16.28 4.45
CA ALA A 132 -1.14 15.29 4.15
C ALA A 132 -1.06 14.28 5.30
N THR A 133 -1.52 13.06 5.05
CA THR A 133 -1.63 11.98 6.05
C THR A 133 -0.95 10.71 5.57
N LEU A 134 -0.61 9.86 6.53
CA LEU A 134 0.00 8.56 6.30
C LEU A 134 -0.81 7.47 7.01
N THR A 135 -1.06 6.39 6.30
CA THR A 135 -1.66 5.16 6.83
C THR A 135 -0.67 4.01 6.65
N LEU A 136 -0.27 3.39 7.76
CA LEU A 136 0.49 2.14 7.73
C LEU A 136 -0.46 0.97 8.01
N PHE A 137 -0.34 -0.14 7.30
CA PHE A 137 -1.14 -1.33 7.58
C PHE A 137 -0.36 -2.64 7.44
N ALA A 138 -0.75 -3.64 8.23
CA ALA A 138 -0.20 -4.98 8.14
C ALA A 138 -1.22 -6.03 8.63
N CYS A 139 -1.04 -7.31 8.29
CA CYS A 139 -1.87 -8.41 8.79
C CYS A 139 -1.88 -8.48 10.32
N HIS A 140 -2.95 -8.98 10.93
CA HIS A 140 -3.03 -9.13 12.39
C HIS A 140 -3.96 -10.29 12.75
N PRO A 141 -3.69 -11.04 13.83
CA PRO A 141 -2.49 -11.04 14.69
C PRO A 141 -1.24 -11.60 13.97
N LEU A 142 -0.11 -11.75 14.68
CA LEU A 142 1.11 -12.33 14.08
C LEU A 142 0.83 -13.75 13.54
N GLY A 143 1.33 -14.05 12.35
CA GLY A 143 1.12 -15.34 11.68
C GLY A 143 -0.29 -15.55 11.11
N GLN A 144 -1.19 -14.58 11.25
CA GLN A 144 -2.57 -14.68 10.80
C GLN A 144 -2.96 -13.48 9.92
N THR A 145 -3.98 -13.68 9.10
CA THR A 145 -4.49 -12.67 8.14
C THR A 145 -5.93 -12.24 8.43
N THR A 146 -6.46 -12.61 9.60
CA THR A 146 -7.87 -12.43 10.01
C THR A 146 -8.29 -10.97 10.17
N SER A 147 -7.33 -10.09 10.46
CA SER A 147 -7.55 -8.64 10.58
C SER A 147 -6.36 -7.84 10.03
N ARG A 148 -6.46 -6.52 10.08
CA ARG A 148 -5.37 -5.58 9.78
C ARG A 148 -5.11 -4.69 10.98
N TYR A 149 -3.84 -4.53 11.34
CA TYR A 149 -3.40 -3.49 12.27
C TYR A 149 -3.10 -2.24 11.44
N VAL A 150 -3.77 -1.14 11.77
CA VAL A 150 -3.69 0.12 11.02
C VAL A 150 -3.18 1.21 11.94
N VAL A 151 -2.19 1.97 11.47
CA VAL A 151 -1.64 3.14 12.16
C VAL A 151 -1.89 4.36 11.29
N ARG A 152 -2.35 5.45 11.91
CA ARG A 152 -2.56 6.74 11.26
C ARG A 152 -1.51 7.74 11.73
N ALA A 153 -1.07 8.60 10.83
CA ALA A 153 -0.12 9.68 11.11
C ALA A 153 -0.42 10.91 10.23
N VAL A 154 0.02 12.07 10.68
CA VAL A 154 -0.14 13.36 9.98
C VAL A 154 1.24 13.95 9.67
N LEU A 155 1.39 14.59 8.51
CA LEU A 155 2.64 15.26 8.14
C LEU A 155 2.90 16.44 9.09
N THR A 156 4.16 16.62 9.50
CA THR A 156 4.61 17.73 10.35
C THR A 156 5.70 18.58 9.74
N SER A 157 6.47 18.05 8.79
CA SER A 157 7.51 18.79 8.02
C SER A 157 7.87 18.05 6.75
#